data_AF-A0A8T5UKW6-F1
#
_entry.id   AF-A0A8T5UKW6-F1
#
_cell.length_a   1.000
_cell.length_b   1.000
_cell.length_c   1.000
_cell.angle_alpha   90.00
_cell.angle_beta   90.00
_cell.angle_gamma   90.00
#
_symmetry.space_group_name_H-M   'P 1'
#
loop_
_entity.id
_entity.type
_entity.pdbx_description
1 polymer ?
#
loop_
_entity_poly.entity_id
_entity_poly.type
_entity_poly.pdbx_seq_one_letter_code
_entity_poly.pdbx_strand_id
1 'polypeptide(L)'
;MTEQENKPNTDTDSSGDQERESKRSRSRRPVRKSQGQIIQEALGMKQEDISDVEEKLFIARFLDYFSEETLDFIFKEKSVAKYLEKLTTKIENLGTKEEDKLLKIKFEEREIDNLVHQVKARAEETAIQKGFNTSADKRLRKSSLMVTIPLLVVITVLAFIPAIDYTFMFPILCVFCMLPQFLKGSVLRKWTKFKEENRNDIYTENRDDIAVLKSYVQEVLSNIRDKLLGLKVPLQLIKFVLHSADYENLELVNQKTLKGLTQYYYTFAYPPGMDPIPIPENLQQLSSPISTKKKKHEKAEQNFIVLTDIKAKEGVIEEFTPRLRKEISNQINEMLNESDFASAPIDFAKIIPAYGKDVNIYCECGEVAEIINVQICTWKNEFQYYLFESARCNCGDKVYVLSLTDDISSSVPEELRDIFSS
;
A
#
# COMPACT_ATOMS: atom_id res chain seq x y z
N MET A 1 -51.92 33.03 -3.95
CA MET A 1 -53.28 32.96 -4.51
C MET A 1 -53.25 31.78 -5.48
N THR A 2 -53.73 30.57 -5.17
CA THR A 2 -54.75 30.15 -4.20
C THR A 2 -54.41 28.73 -3.77
N GLU A 3 -54.57 28.44 -2.47
CA GLU A 3 -54.57 27.11 -1.87
C GLU A 3 -55.70 26.24 -2.46
N GLN A 4 -55.51 24.92 -2.49
CA GLN A 4 -56.40 24.01 -1.77
C GLN A 4 -55.83 22.59 -1.69
N GLU A 5 -55.64 22.16 -0.45
CA GLU A 5 -55.47 20.78 0.01
C GLU A 5 -56.74 19.95 -0.27
N ASN A 6 -56.59 18.63 -0.48
CA ASN A 6 -57.17 17.63 0.43
C ASN A 6 -56.78 16.18 0.03
N LYS A 7 -56.18 15.48 1.01
CA LYS A 7 -56.21 14.02 1.22
C LYS A 7 -57.66 13.58 1.58
N PRO A 8 -58.05 12.33 1.98
CA PRO A 8 -57.24 11.16 2.35
C PRO A 8 -57.83 9.74 2.05
N ASN A 9 -57.07 8.70 2.45
CA ASN A 9 -57.48 7.45 3.12
C ASN A 9 -58.45 6.46 2.41
N THR A 10 -58.43 5.13 2.58
CA THR A 10 -57.94 4.22 3.65
C THR A 10 -58.10 2.77 3.14
N ASP A 11 -57.22 1.87 3.61
CA ASP A 11 -57.41 0.48 4.10
C ASP A 11 -58.45 -0.44 3.39
N THR A 12 -58.28 -1.76 3.20
CA THR A 12 -57.77 -2.79 4.11
C THR A 12 -57.74 -4.15 3.37
N ASP A 13 -56.79 -5.01 3.77
CA ASP A 13 -56.80 -6.49 3.84
C ASP A 13 -57.59 -7.39 2.87
N SER A 14 -56.86 -8.34 2.29
CA SER A 14 -57.23 -9.77 2.38
C SER A 14 -56.03 -10.66 2.10
N SER A 15 -55.59 -11.28 3.20
CA SER A 15 -54.81 -12.51 3.37
C SER A 15 -54.94 -13.59 2.29
N GLY A 16 -53.82 -14.28 2.06
CA GLY A 16 -53.82 -15.72 1.78
C GLY A 16 -53.02 -16.15 0.55
N ASP A 17 -51.71 -16.31 0.70
CA ASP A 17 -50.99 -17.45 0.11
C ASP A 17 -49.58 -17.52 0.73
N GLN A 18 -49.49 -18.29 1.80
CA GLN A 18 -48.23 -18.80 2.32
C GLN A 18 -47.71 -19.92 1.42
N GLU A 19 -46.39 -20.11 1.47
CA GLU A 19 -45.61 -21.20 0.87
C GLU A 19 -45.12 -21.00 -0.57
N ARG A 20 -44.01 -20.24 -0.71
CA ARG A 20 -42.76 -20.67 -1.39
C ARG A 20 -41.84 -19.47 -1.59
N GLU A 21 -41.21 -18.97 -0.53
CA GLU A 21 -40.04 -18.10 -0.71
C GLU A 21 -39.15 -18.08 0.55
N SER A 22 -38.78 -19.27 1.04
CA SER A 22 -37.63 -19.40 1.93
C SER A 22 -36.48 -20.02 1.14
N LYS A 23 -35.28 -19.43 1.31
CA LYS A 23 -33.98 -19.78 0.67
C LYS A 23 -33.64 -19.03 -0.61
N ARG A 24 -33.38 -17.72 -0.47
CA ARG A 24 -32.28 -17.02 -1.17
C ARG A 24 -31.93 -15.72 -0.43
N SER A 25 -31.51 -15.85 0.83
CA SER A 25 -30.76 -14.77 1.48
C SER A 25 -29.41 -14.66 0.77
N ARG A 26 -29.37 -13.83 -0.27
CA ARG A 26 -28.12 -13.33 -0.84
C ARG A 26 -27.32 -12.72 0.31
N SER A 27 -26.26 -13.41 0.71
CA SER A 27 -25.19 -12.87 1.55
C SER A 27 -24.79 -11.51 0.98
N ARG A 28 -25.32 -10.44 1.56
CA ARG A 28 -24.87 -9.07 1.27
C ARG A 28 -23.47 -9.00 1.85
N ARG A 29 -22.45 -9.03 0.98
CA ARG A 29 -21.08 -8.73 1.39
C ARG A 29 -21.10 -7.42 2.19
N PRO A 30 -20.50 -7.37 3.38
CA PRO A 30 -20.44 -6.14 4.15
C PRO A 30 -19.77 -5.06 3.30
N VAL A 31 -20.47 -3.93 3.13
CA VAL A 31 -19.92 -2.74 2.46
C VAL A 31 -18.74 -2.28 3.29
N ARG A 32 -17.52 -2.35 2.75
CA ARG A 32 -16.32 -1.84 3.41
C ARG A 32 -16.49 -0.33 3.61
N LYS A 33 -16.62 0.11 4.85
CA LYS A 33 -16.67 1.53 5.21
C LYS A 33 -15.32 2.19 4.91
N SER A 34 -15.31 3.41 4.38
CA SER A 34 -14.06 4.17 4.17
C SER A 34 -13.47 4.60 5.53
N GLN A 35 -12.16 4.89 5.58
CA GLN A 35 -11.53 5.44 6.79
C GLN A 35 -12.24 6.72 7.26
N GLY A 36 -12.68 7.57 6.33
CA GLY A 36 -13.51 8.73 6.63
C GLY A 36 -14.82 8.37 7.33
N GLN A 37 -15.52 7.33 6.87
CA GLN A 37 -16.77 6.85 7.50
C GLN A 37 -16.56 6.24 8.89
N ILE A 38 -15.43 5.57 9.14
CA ILE A 38 -15.10 5.02 10.46
C ILE A 38 -14.79 6.16 11.45
N ILE A 39 -14.01 7.16 11.01
CA ILE A 39 -13.70 8.35 11.79
C ILE A 39 -14.98 9.18 12.03
N GLN A 40 -15.89 9.24 11.05
CA GLN A 40 -17.18 9.91 11.15
C GLN A 40 -18.04 9.37 12.29
N GLU A 41 -18.27 8.05 12.26
CA GLU A 41 -19.14 7.37 13.19
C GLU A 41 -18.60 7.45 14.62
N ALA A 42 -17.28 7.42 14.78
CA ALA A 42 -16.63 7.43 16.08
C ALA A 42 -16.44 8.83 16.67
N LEU A 43 -16.35 9.88 15.86
CA LEU A 43 -16.23 11.28 16.33
C LEU A 43 -17.57 12.04 16.30
N GLY A 44 -18.66 11.42 15.86
CA GLY A 44 -19.98 12.06 15.77
C GLY A 44 -20.04 13.21 14.76
N MET A 45 -19.19 13.17 13.73
CA MET A 45 -19.10 14.24 12.72
C MET A 45 -20.24 14.17 11.70
N LYS A 46 -20.62 15.33 11.17
CA LYS A 46 -21.52 15.41 10.01
C LYS A 46 -20.81 14.88 8.78
N GLN A 47 -21.55 14.19 7.91
CA GLN A 47 -21.01 13.61 6.67
C GLN A 47 -20.43 14.68 5.74
N GLU A 48 -21.06 15.85 5.72
CA GLU A 48 -20.65 17.01 4.92
C GLU A 48 -19.24 17.50 5.28
N ASP A 49 -18.87 17.46 6.56
CA ASP A 49 -17.60 17.99 7.04
C ASP A 49 -16.41 17.13 6.61
N ILE A 50 -16.57 15.80 6.62
CA ILE A 50 -15.53 14.87 6.20
C ILE A 50 -15.44 14.83 4.68
N SER A 51 -16.59 14.87 4.00
CA SER A 51 -16.61 14.95 2.53
C SER A 51 -15.79 16.14 2.07
N ASP A 52 -16.00 17.33 2.64
CA ASP A 52 -15.23 18.54 2.35
C ASP A 52 -13.72 18.36 2.58
N VAL A 53 -13.31 17.74 3.70
CA VAL A 53 -11.90 17.43 3.97
C VAL A 53 -11.32 16.48 2.91
N GLU A 54 -12.04 15.43 2.53
CA GLU A 54 -11.61 14.50 1.48
C GLU A 54 -11.52 15.17 0.11
N GLU A 55 -12.41 16.12 -0.20
CA GLU A 55 -12.37 16.89 -1.44
C GLU A 55 -11.13 17.78 -1.50
N LYS A 56 -10.85 18.51 -0.43
CA LYS A 56 -9.66 19.38 -0.32
C LYS A 56 -8.36 18.58 -0.32
N LEU A 57 -8.32 17.44 0.38
CA LEU A 57 -7.18 16.52 0.32
C LEU A 57 -6.96 15.98 -1.10
N PHE A 58 -8.02 15.74 -1.87
CA PHE A 58 -7.87 15.35 -3.27
C PHE A 58 -7.22 16.44 -4.12
N ILE A 59 -7.63 17.71 -3.95
CA ILE A 59 -7.03 18.87 -4.63
C ILE A 59 -5.53 18.94 -4.30
N ALA A 60 -5.19 18.93 -3.01
CA ALA A 60 -3.82 18.97 -2.52
C ALA A 60 -2.96 17.85 -3.12
N ARG A 61 -3.43 16.59 -3.05
CA ARG A 61 -2.71 15.42 -3.56
C ARG A 61 -2.49 15.44 -5.07
N PHE A 62 -3.49 15.90 -5.83
CA PHE A 62 -3.36 15.95 -7.28
C PHE A 62 -2.33 16.99 -7.71
N LEU A 63 -2.42 18.21 -7.17
CA LEU A 63 -1.50 19.28 -7.51
C LEU A 63 -0.07 18.96 -7.06
N ASP A 64 0.11 18.44 -5.85
CA ASP A 64 1.40 17.95 -5.36
C ASP A 64 2.00 16.88 -6.29
N TYR A 65 1.21 15.85 -6.65
CA TYR A 65 1.69 14.80 -7.56
C TYR A 65 2.03 15.34 -8.96
N PHE A 66 1.21 16.26 -9.48
CA PHE A 66 1.47 16.91 -10.76
C PHE A 66 2.76 17.75 -10.74
N SER A 67 2.98 18.50 -9.66
CA SER A 67 4.19 19.31 -9.45
C SER A 67 5.47 18.49 -9.34
N GLU A 68 5.41 17.32 -8.70
CA GLU A 68 6.58 16.45 -8.52
C GLU A 68 6.84 15.51 -9.70
N GLU A 69 5.79 15.09 -10.40
CA GLU A 69 5.84 14.07 -11.45
C GLU A 69 5.10 14.52 -12.72
N THR A 70 5.35 15.75 -13.17
CA THR A 70 4.75 16.31 -14.40
C THR A 70 4.94 15.39 -15.61
N LEU A 71 6.08 14.71 -15.71
CA LEU A 71 6.39 13.75 -16.77
C LEU A 71 5.47 12.51 -16.81
N ASP A 72 4.72 12.21 -15.75
CA ASP A 72 3.72 11.14 -15.79
C ASP A 72 2.43 11.56 -16.52
N PHE A 73 2.25 12.87 -16.77
CA PHE A 73 1.06 13.47 -17.37
C PHE A 73 1.25 13.90 -18.83
N ILE A 74 2.49 13.95 -19.31
CA ILE A 74 2.76 14.31 -20.71
C ILE A 74 2.17 13.25 -21.67
N PHE A 75 1.61 13.75 -22.78
CA PHE A 75 0.85 13.01 -23.78
C PHE A 75 -0.42 12.32 -23.25
N LYS A 76 -0.94 12.73 -22.08
CA LYS A 76 -2.18 12.20 -21.47
C LYS A 76 -3.28 13.27 -21.33
N GLU A 77 -3.54 14.01 -22.40
CA GLU A 77 -4.53 15.12 -22.43
C GLU A 77 -5.87 14.78 -21.76
N LYS A 78 -6.52 13.70 -22.20
CA LYS A 78 -7.83 13.28 -21.67
C LYS A 78 -7.80 12.97 -20.17
N SER A 79 -6.66 12.47 -19.66
CA SER A 79 -6.51 12.16 -18.25
C SER A 79 -6.43 13.45 -17.44
N VAL A 80 -5.58 14.38 -17.87
CA VAL A 80 -5.36 15.66 -17.20
C VAL A 80 -6.63 16.50 -17.20
N ALA A 81 -7.30 16.61 -18.36
CA ALA A 81 -8.59 17.30 -18.47
C ALA A 81 -9.63 16.76 -17.48
N LYS A 82 -9.72 15.44 -17.32
CA LYS A 82 -10.64 14.81 -16.35
C LYS A 82 -10.28 15.14 -14.90
N TYR A 83 -8.98 15.21 -14.58
CA TYR A 83 -8.54 15.61 -13.23
C TYR A 83 -8.84 17.08 -12.96
N LEU A 84 -8.59 17.95 -13.93
CA LEU A 84 -8.88 19.38 -13.84
C LEU A 84 -10.38 19.66 -13.74
N GLU A 85 -11.20 19.02 -14.58
CA GLU A 85 -12.67 19.12 -14.47
C GLU A 85 -13.15 18.73 -13.07
N LYS A 86 -12.67 17.59 -12.55
CA LYS A 86 -13.01 17.15 -11.19
C LYS A 86 -12.51 18.11 -10.11
N LEU A 87 -11.37 18.75 -10.34
CA LEU A 87 -10.77 19.73 -9.42
C LEU A 87 -11.61 21.02 -9.41
N THR A 88 -11.94 21.57 -10.58
CA THR A 88 -12.80 22.74 -10.74
C THR A 88 -14.17 22.49 -10.12
N THR A 89 -14.81 21.35 -10.40
CA THR A 89 -16.10 21.01 -9.78
C THR A 89 -16.01 20.95 -8.25
N LYS A 90 -14.92 20.41 -7.70
CA LYS A 90 -14.73 20.37 -6.24
C LYS A 90 -14.51 21.76 -5.65
N ILE A 91 -13.76 22.62 -6.35
CA ILE A 91 -13.53 24.01 -5.93
C ILE A 91 -14.81 24.84 -5.98
N GLU A 92 -15.62 24.66 -7.01
CA GLU A 92 -16.93 25.33 -7.12
C GLU A 92 -17.90 24.92 -6.03
N ASN A 93 -17.81 23.67 -5.57
CA ASN A 93 -18.64 23.10 -4.52
C ASN A 93 -18.09 23.31 -3.09
N LEU A 94 -16.94 24.00 -2.93
CA LEU A 94 -16.43 24.35 -1.61
C LEU A 94 -17.45 25.20 -0.84
N GLY A 95 -17.49 25.01 0.48
CA GLY A 95 -18.53 25.55 1.35
C GLY A 95 -18.67 27.08 1.33
N THR A 96 -19.71 27.58 2.00
CA THR A 96 -20.03 29.01 2.07
C THR A 96 -19.16 29.80 3.07
N LYS A 97 -18.25 29.12 3.78
CA LYS A 97 -17.35 29.74 4.78
C LYS A 97 -16.36 30.69 4.09
N GLU A 98 -15.94 31.74 4.81
CA GLU A 98 -15.05 32.76 4.23
C GLU A 98 -13.71 32.20 3.76
N GLU A 99 -13.11 31.27 4.51
CA GLU A 99 -11.85 30.63 4.12
C GLU A 99 -11.98 29.79 2.83
N ASP A 100 -13.11 29.11 2.65
CA ASP A 100 -13.39 28.31 1.45
C ASP A 100 -13.57 29.22 0.22
N LYS A 101 -14.20 30.38 0.41
CA LYS A 101 -14.30 31.42 -0.64
C LYS A 101 -12.92 31.97 -1.00
N LEU A 102 -12.04 32.18 -0.03
CA LEU A 102 -10.67 32.62 -0.28
C LEU A 102 -9.89 31.59 -1.10
N LEU A 103 -10.04 30.30 -0.83
CA LEU A 103 -9.42 29.24 -1.64
C LEU A 103 -9.92 29.23 -3.08
N LYS A 104 -11.21 29.50 -3.29
CA LYS A 104 -11.78 29.63 -4.63
C LYS A 104 -11.23 30.86 -5.37
N ILE A 105 -11.24 32.02 -4.72
CA ILE A 105 -10.71 33.26 -5.29
C ILE A 105 -9.24 33.08 -5.68
N LYS A 106 -8.42 32.51 -4.79
CA LYS A 106 -7.01 32.28 -5.06
C LYS A 106 -6.76 31.24 -6.15
N PHE A 107 -7.65 30.27 -6.33
CA PHE A 107 -7.57 29.33 -7.43
C PHE A 107 -7.73 30.03 -8.79
N GLU A 108 -8.73 30.91 -8.86
CA GLU A 108 -9.05 31.71 -10.06
C GLU A 108 -7.96 32.77 -10.31
N GLU A 109 -7.57 33.54 -9.28
CA GLU A 109 -6.55 34.60 -9.38
C GLU A 109 -5.17 34.08 -9.79
N ARG A 110 -4.80 32.88 -9.35
CA ARG A 110 -3.52 32.24 -9.70
C ARG A 110 -3.60 31.41 -10.98
N GLU A 111 -4.78 31.33 -11.61
CA GLU A 111 -5.03 30.54 -12.82
C GLU A 111 -4.44 29.13 -12.73
N ILE A 112 -4.73 28.42 -11.63
CA ILE A 112 -4.09 27.13 -11.32
C ILE A 112 -4.30 26.09 -12.43
N ASP A 113 -5.45 26.11 -13.10
CA ASP A 113 -5.75 25.28 -14.26
C ASP A 113 -4.83 25.61 -15.46
N ASN A 114 -4.66 26.89 -15.77
CA ASN A 114 -3.75 27.35 -16.82
C ASN A 114 -2.31 26.97 -16.50
N LEU A 115 -1.86 27.12 -15.25
CA LEU A 115 -0.52 26.73 -14.83
C LEU A 115 -0.27 25.24 -15.04
N VAL A 116 -1.22 24.37 -14.68
CA VAL A 116 -1.13 22.93 -14.94
C VAL A 116 -0.99 22.66 -16.45
N HIS A 117 -1.79 23.33 -17.29
CA HIS A 117 -1.67 23.19 -18.74
C HIS A 117 -0.33 23.69 -19.29
N GLN A 118 0.17 24.84 -18.83
CA GLN A 118 1.41 25.44 -19.28
C GLN A 118 2.64 24.61 -18.89
N VAL A 119 2.71 24.15 -17.64
CA VAL A 119 3.81 23.31 -17.14
C VAL A 119 3.84 21.97 -17.89
N LYS A 120 2.66 21.37 -18.12
CA LYS A 120 2.54 20.17 -18.94
C LYS A 120 3.00 20.42 -20.38
N ALA A 121 2.58 21.51 -21.01
CA ALA A 121 2.91 21.82 -22.40
C ALA A 121 4.42 22.01 -22.59
N ARG A 122 5.08 22.72 -21.66
CA ARG A 122 6.55 22.86 -21.64
C ARG A 122 7.24 21.50 -21.47
N ALA A 123 6.78 20.68 -20.52
CA ALA A 123 7.31 19.33 -20.33
C ALA A 123 7.12 18.42 -21.56
N GLU A 124 5.99 18.56 -22.28
CA GLU A 124 5.73 17.89 -23.55
C GLU A 124 6.67 18.37 -24.66
N GLU A 125 6.93 19.67 -24.74
CA GLU A 125 7.86 20.24 -25.72
C GLU A 125 9.28 19.71 -25.51
N THR A 126 9.77 19.71 -24.26
CA THR A 126 11.06 19.12 -23.90
C THR A 126 11.13 17.64 -24.27
N ALA A 127 10.05 16.88 -24.03
CA ALA A 127 9.98 15.48 -24.43
C ALA A 127 10.03 15.30 -25.97
N ILE A 128 9.34 16.15 -26.74
CA ILE A 128 9.36 16.14 -28.21
C ILE A 128 10.76 16.45 -28.73
N GLN A 129 11.42 17.48 -28.19
CA GLN A 129 12.79 17.85 -28.55
C GLN A 129 13.79 16.70 -28.30
N LYS A 130 13.55 15.89 -27.27
CA LYS A 130 14.36 14.70 -26.93
C LYS A 130 13.92 13.42 -27.68
N GLY A 131 13.01 13.53 -28.65
CA GLY A 131 12.61 12.45 -29.55
C GLY A 131 11.41 11.61 -29.08
N PHE A 132 10.63 12.08 -28.11
CA PHE A 132 9.39 11.44 -27.68
C PHE A 132 8.17 12.19 -28.23
N ASN A 133 7.49 11.60 -29.21
CA ASN A 133 6.32 12.21 -29.86
C ASN A 133 4.97 11.69 -29.33
N THR A 134 4.99 10.68 -28.45
CA THR A 134 3.79 10.00 -27.93
C THR A 134 4.04 9.40 -26.56
N SER A 135 2.98 9.19 -25.77
CA SER A 135 3.06 8.48 -24.49
C SER A 135 3.68 7.08 -24.63
N ALA A 136 4.41 6.66 -23.58
CA ALA A 136 4.97 5.32 -23.49
C ALA A 136 3.91 4.24 -23.69
N ASP A 137 2.72 4.41 -23.09
CA ASP A 137 1.60 3.47 -23.24
C ASP A 137 1.11 3.35 -24.68
N LYS A 138 1.00 4.47 -25.41
CA LYS A 138 0.56 4.46 -26.82
C LYS A 138 1.61 3.79 -27.70
N ARG A 139 2.89 4.07 -27.45
CA ARG A 139 4.02 3.43 -28.15
C ARG A 139 4.05 1.92 -27.87
N LEU A 140 3.88 1.52 -26.62
CA LEU A 140 3.78 0.12 -26.19
C LEU A 140 2.62 -0.60 -26.88
N ARG A 141 1.42 0.00 -26.92
CA ARG A 141 0.27 -0.60 -27.60
C ARG A 141 0.53 -0.74 -29.10
N LYS A 142 1.08 0.28 -29.77
CA LYS A 142 1.38 0.23 -31.20
C LYS A 142 2.45 -0.84 -31.51
N SER A 143 3.53 -0.87 -30.75
CA SER A 143 4.58 -1.89 -30.89
C SER A 143 4.06 -3.29 -30.59
N SER A 144 3.24 -3.44 -29.54
CA SER A 144 2.61 -4.73 -29.22
C SER A 144 1.73 -5.19 -30.37
N LEU A 145 0.83 -4.34 -30.88
CA LEU A 145 -0.05 -4.68 -32.01
C LEU A 145 0.73 -5.04 -33.27
N MET A 146 1.79 -4.29 -33.57
CA MET A 146 2.66 -4.53 -34.73
C MET A 146 3.36 -5.89 -34.67
N VAL A 147 3.58 -6.45 -33.48
CA VAL A 147 4.15 -7.80 -33.31
C VAL A 147 3.07 -8.87 -33.20
N THR A 148 2.00 -8.62 -32.45
CA THR A 148 0.96 -9.62 -32.19
C THR A 148 0.11 -9.91 -33.42
N ILE A 149 -0.16 -8.93 -34.30
CA ILE A 149 -0.97 -9.14 -35.50
C ILE A 149 -0.25 -10.08 -36.49
N PRO A 150 1.01 -9.82 -36.90
CA PRO A 150 1.74 -10.76 -37.76
C PRO A 150 1.89 -12.15 -37.12
N LEU A 151 2.11 -12.21 -35.80
CA LEU A 151 2.19 -13.48 -35.10
C LEU A 151 0.89 -14.30 -35.23
N LEU A 152 -0.25 -13.65 -35.03
CA LEU A 152 -1.55 -14.31 -35.15
C LEU A 152 -1.81 -14.79 -36.58
N VAL A 153 -1.41 -14.00 -37.59
CA VAL A 153 -1.47 -14.40 -39.00
C VAL A 153 -0.58 -15.61 -39.27
N VAL A 154 0.68 -15.60 -38.80
CA VAL A 154 1.62 -16.72 -38.98
C VAL A 154 1.11 -17.99 -38.32
N ILE A 155 0.63 -17.91 -37.07
CA ILE A 155 0.05 -19.06 -36.36
C ILE A 155 -1.17 -19.60 -37.12
N THR A 156 -2.02 -18.71 -37.63
CA THR A 156 -3.21 -19.11 -38.40
C THR A 156 -2.80 -19.82 -39.69
N VAL A 157 -1.87 -19.27 -40.47
CA VAL A 157 -1.38 -19.89 -41.71
C VAL A 157 -0.72 -21.24 -41.44
N LEU A 158 0.13 -21.34 -40.42
CA LEU A 158 0.81 -22.58 -40.05
C LEU A 158 -0.17 -23.67 -39.60
N ALA A 159 -1.29 -23.30 -38.96
CA ALA A 159 -2.34 -24.25 -38.57
C ALA A 159 -3.05 -24.92 -39.77
N PHE A 160 -3.03 -24.30 -40.96
CA PHE A 160 -3.65 -24.85 -42.18
C PHE A 160 -2.70 -25.64 -43.07
N ILE A 161 -1.41 -25.77 -42.73
CA ILE A 161 -0.43 -26.51 -43.53
C ILE A 161 -0.14 -27.86 -42.86
N PRO A 162 -0.71 -28.98 -43.35
CA PRO A 162 -0.60 -30.30 -42.72
C PRO A 162 0.80 -30.94 -42.80
N ALA A 163 1.76 -30.30 -43.46
CA ALA A 163 3.12 -30.83 -43.70
C ALA A 163 4.19 -30.30 -42.74
N ILE A 164 3.83 -29.43 -41.79
CA ILE A 164 4.80 -28.80 -40.89
C ILE A 164 4.88 -29.58 -39.58
N ASP A 165 6.06 -30.11 -39.29
CA ASP A 165 6.32 -30.81 -38.03
C ASP A 165 6.31 -29.82 -36.84
N TYR A 166 5.57 -30.17 -35.80
CA TYR A 166 5.40 -29.39 -34.57
C TYR A 166 6.75 -29.11 -33.87
N THR A 167 7.75 -29.97 -34.09
CA THR A 167 9.10 -29.83 -33.55
C THR A 167 9.81 -28.53 -34.00
N PHE A 168 9.52 -28.03 -35.21
CA PHE A 168 10.07 -26.75 -35.71
C PHE A 168 9.18 -25.55 -35.34
N MET A 169 7.88 -25.77 -35.13
CA MET A 169 6.93 -24.72 -34.76
C MET A 169 7.15 -24.20 -33.34
N PHE A 170 7.47 -25.10 -32.40
CA PHE A 170 7.59 -24.74 -30.98
C PHE A 170 8.68 -23.69 -30.67
N PRO A 171 9.93 -23.81 -31.15
CA PRO A 171 10.97 -22.80 -30.90
C PRO A 171 10.63 -21.45 -31.50
N ILE A 172 10.02 -21.45 -32.70
CA ILE A 172 9.59 -20.24 -33.40
C ILE A 172 8.53 -19.51 -32.57
N LEU A 173 7.52 -20.25 -32.08
CA LEU A 173 6.47 -19.72 -31.21
C LEU A 173 7.05 -19.14 -29.92
N CYS A 174 8.00 -19.84 -29.27
CA CYS A 174 8.67 -19.35 -28.07
C CYS A 174 9.37 -18.00 -28.28
N VAL A 175 10.16 -17.85 -29.35
CA VAL A 175 10.86 -16.59 -29.68
C VAL A 175 9.85 -15.47 -29.92
N PHE A 176 8.78 -15.74 -30.67
CA PHE A 176 7.76 -14.74 -30.94
C PHE A 176 6.89 -14.38 -29.73
N CYS A 177 6.65 -15.32 -28.80
CA CYS A 177 5.95 -15.03 -27.55
C CYS A 177 6.77 -14.17 -26.59
N MET A 178 8.11 -14.28 -26.61
CA MET A 178 8.98 -13.45 -25.78
C MET A 178 9.21 -12.05 -26.35
N LEU A 179 9.17 -11.90 -27.68
CA LEU A 179 9.48 -10.63 -28.36
C LEU A 179 8.65 -9.41 -27.85
N PRO A 180 7.32 -9.53 -27.61
CA PRO A 180 6.54 -8.45 -27.00
C PRO A 180 7.03 -8.06 -25.59
N GLN A 181 7.47 -9.02 -24.78
CA GLN A 181 7.99 -8.74 -23.43
C GLN A 181 9.32 -7.98 -23.50
N PHE A 182 10.21 -8.36 -24.43
CA PHE A 182 11.47 -7.64 -24.67
C PHE A 182 11.22 -6.21 -25.17
N LEU A 183 10.30 -6.02 -26.12
CA LEU A 183 9.92 -4.69 -26.61
C LEU A 183 9.32 -3.82 -25.50
N LYS A 184 8.47 -4.41 -24.66
CA LYS A 184 7.89 -3.74 -23.50
C LYS A 184 8.97 -3.27 -22.52
N GLY A 185 9.91 -4.15 -22.19
CA GLY A 185 11.05 -3.82 -21.34
C GLY A 185 11.92 -2.70 -21.92
N SER A 186 12.21 -2.73 -23.22
CA SER A 186 13.02 -1.71 -23.89
C SER A 186 12.37 -0.33 -23.90
N VAL A 187 11.08 -0.24 -24.28
CA VAL A 187 10.35 1.02 -24.29
C VAL A 187 10.21 1.59 -22.88
N LEU A 188 9.89 0.75 -21.89
CA LEU A 188 9.76 1.19 -20.51
C LEU A 188 11.09 1.67 -19.93
N ARG A 189 12.21 0.95 -20.18
CA ARG A 189 13.55 1.37 -19.75
C ARG A 189 13.97 2.71 -20.38
N LYS A 190 13.68 2.91 -21.67
CA LYS A 190 13.94 4.20 -22.34
C LYS A 190 13.12 5.33 -21.73
N TRP A 191 11.86 5.06 -21.40
CA TRP A 191 10.99 6.03 -20.75
C TRP A 191 11.45 6.39 -19.33
N THR A 192 11.76 5.39 -18.51
CA THR A 192 12.23 5.61 -17.13
C THR A 192 13.56 6.36 -17.13
N LYS A 193 14.48 5.98 -18.02
CA LYS A 193 15.76 6.69 -18.19
C LYS A 193 15.56 8.15 -18.60
N PHE A 194 14.66 8.41 -19.56
CA PHE A 194 14.29 9.77 -19.93
C PHE A 194 13.73 10.56 -18.75
N LYS A 195 12.84 9.96 -17.94
CA LYS A 195 12.30 10.61 -16.74
C LYS A 195 13.42 10.97 -15.75
N GLU A 196 14.28 10.02 -15.43
CA GLU A 196 15.37 10.22 -14.46
C GLU A 196 16.35 11.31 -14.93
N GLU A 197 16.69 11.33 -16.21
CA GLU A 197 17.65 12.29 -16.76
C GLU A 197 17.10 13.72 -16.88
N ASN A 198 15.79 13.90 -17.12
CA ASN A 198 15.21 15.21 -17.44
C ASN A 198 14.26 15.75 -16.35
N ARG A 199 14.01 14.99 -15.27
CA ARG A 199 13.12 15.41 -14.17
C ARG A 199 13.56 16.74 -13.56
N ASN A 200 14.84 16.84 -13.18
CA ASN A 200 15.36 18.03 -12.51
C ASN A 200 15.38 19.25 -13.44
N ASP A 201 15.69 19.04 -14.72
CA ASP A 201 15.69 20.11 -15.73
C ASP A 201 14.27 20.69 -15.88
N ILE A 202 13.27 19.82 -16.06
CA ILE A 202 11.87 20.24 -16.17
C ILE A 202 11.39 20.91 -14.89
N TYR A 203 11.75 20.40 -13.72
CA TYR A 203 11.43 21.06 -12.46
C TYR A 203 12.04 22.46 -12.37
N THR A 204 13.30 22.61 -12.80
CA THR A 204 14.04 23.88 -12.73
C THR A 204 13.47 24.91 -13.72
N GLU A 205 13.14 24.48 -14.95
CA GLU A 205 12.53 25.34 -15.98
C GLU A 205 11.12 25.82 -15.61
N ASN A 206 10.41 25.06 -14.78
CA ASN A 206 9.03 25.36 -14.37
C ASN A 206 8.95 25.73 -12.88
N ARG A 207 10.08 26.08 -12.25
CA ARG A 207 10.18 26.24 -10.80
C ARG A 207 9.18 27.24 -10.23
N ASP A 208 9.02 28.39 -10.89
CA ASP A 208 8.16 29.47 -10.40
C ASP A 208 6.68 29.05 -10.44
N ASP A 209 6.25 28.44 -11.54
CA ASP A 209 4.88 27.93 -11.67
C ASP A 209 4.60 26.78 -10.70
N ILE A 210 5.56 25.86 -10.54
CA ILE A 210 5.49 24.78 -9.55
C ILE A 210 5.43 25.36 -8.13
N ALA A 211 6.15 26.45 -7.84
CA ALA A 211 6.08 27.11 -6.55
C ALA A 211 4.71 27.72 -6.29
N VAL A 212 4.04 28.29 -7.32
CA VAL A 212 2.66 28.77 -7.20
C VAL A 212 1.69 27.61 -6.91
N LEU A 213 1.84 26.48 -7.61
CA LEU A 213 1.03 25.27 -7.36
C LEU A 213 1.25 24.75 -5.93
N LYS A 214 2.51 24.62 -5.49
CA LYS A 214 2.86 24.18 -4.12
C LYS A 214 2.35 25.16 -3.06
N SER A 215 2.44 26.47 -3.30
CA SER A 215 1.88 27.49 -2.41
C SER A 215 0.36 27.33 -2.27
N TYR A 216 -0.36 27.08 -3.36
CA TYR A 216 -1.80 26.83 -3.29
C TYR A 216 -2.10 25.53 -2.51
N VAL A 217 -1.32 24.47 -2.71
CA VAL A 217 -1.44 23.23 -1.91
C VAL A 217 -1.25 23.50 -0.42
N GLN A 218 -0.25 24.29 -0.03
CA GLN A 218 -0.02 24.66 1.37
C GLN A 218 -1.24 25.35 1.98
N GLU A 219 -1.88 26.27 1.25
CA GLU A 219 -3.07 26.98 1.73
C GLU A 219 -4.27 26.06 1.90
N VAL A 220 -4.47 25.14 0.95
CA VAL A 220 -5.50 24.09 1.05
C VAL A 220 -5.25 23.21 2.29
N LEU A 221 -4.00 22.79 2.52
CA LEU A 221 -3.63 21.99 3.69
C LEU A 221 -3.85 22.74 5.02
N SER A 222 -3.49 24.02 5.08
CA SER A 222 -3.74 24.87 6.25
C SER A 222 -5.24 25.00 6.54
N ASN A 223 -6.07 25.27 5.54
CA ASN A 223 -7.52 25.34 5.71
C ASN A 223 -8.14 24.01 6.19
N ILE A 224 -7.64 22.87 5.70
CA ILE A 224 -8.07 21.55 6.20
C ILE A 224 -7.72 21.41 7.69
N ARG A 225 -6.49 21.75 8.08
CA ARG A 225 -6.03 21.67 9.47
C ARG A 225 -6.90 22.53 10.38
N ASP A 226 -7.15 23.78 10.01
CA ASP A 226 -7.94 24.72 10.80
C ASP A 226 -9.39 24.23 10.97
N LYS A 227 -9.97 23.67 9.90
CA LYS A 227 -11.28 23.02 9.97
C LYS A 227 -11.29 21.82 10.91
N LEU A 228 -10.30 20.94 10.84
CA LEU A 228 -10.21 19.76 11.70
C LEU A 228 -10.06 20.15 13.19
N LEU A 229 -9.25 21.18 13.47
CA LEU A 229 -9.10 21.74 14.81
C LEU A 229 -10.41 22.35 15.33
N GLY A 230 -11.11 23.11 14.48
CA GLY A 230 -12.43 23.67 14.81
C GLY A 230 -13.49 22.60 15.11
N LEU A 231 -13.40 21.44 14.45
CA LEU A 231 -14.25 20.27 14.69
C LEU A 231 -13.76 19.39 15.85
N LYS A 232 -12.67 19.77 16.52
CA LYS A 232 -12.03 19.01 17.60
C LYS A 232 -11.66 17.58 17.19
N VAL A 233 -11.25 17.39 15.94
CA VAL A 233 -10.80 16.10 15.43
C VAL A 233 -9.34 15.86 15.82
N PRO A 234 -8.99 14.70 16.38
CA PRO A 234 -7.59 14.34 16.58
C PRO A 234 -6.84 14.27 15.25
N LEU A 235 -5.86 15.16 15.06
CA LEU A 235 -5.16 15.33 13.79
C LEU A 235 -4.38 14.07 13.38
N GLN A 236 -3.89 13.30 14.37
CA GLN A 236 -3.11 12.07 14.20
C GLN A 236 -3.88 10.96 13.47
N LEU A 237 -5.22 11.04 13.46
CA LEU A 237 -6.08 10.09 12.75
C LEU A 237 -6.11 10.36 11.24
N ILE A 238 -5.81 11.59 10.83
CA ILE A 238 -5.84 12.01 9.44
C ILE A 238 -4.46 11.78 8.85
N LYS A 239 -4.34 10.68 8.10
CA LYS A 239 -3.13 10.28 7.39
C LYS A 239 -3.33 10.39 5.88
N PHE A 240 -2.37 11.01 5.22
CA PHE A 240 -2.43 11.21 3.77
C PHE A 240 -1.05 11.16 3.15
N VAL A 241 -1.00 11.00 1.83
CA VAL A 241 0.24 10.87 1.08
C VAL A 241 0.44 12.10 0.22
N LEU A 242 1.65 12.65 0.23
CA LEU A 242 2.15 13.68 -0.68
C LEU A 242 3.48 13.20 -1.29
N HIS A 243 3.97 13.91 -2.29
CA HIS A 243 5.18 13.62 -3.05
C HIS A 243 6.27 14.66 -2.81
N SER A 244 5.91 15.84 -2.29
CA SER A 244 6.83 16.85 -1.79
C SER A 244 6.95 16.80 -0.27
N ALA A 245 8.13 17.16 0.24
CA ALA A 245 8.40 17.32 1.67
C ALA A 245 8.35 18.78 2.15
N ASP A 246 8.07 19.72 1.26
CA ASP A 246 8.25 21.16 1.48
C ASP A 246 7.09 21.83 2.24
N TYR A 247 6.11 21.05 2.70
CA TYR A 247 4.89 21.58 3.31
C TYR A 247 5.05 21.81 4.81
N GLU A 248 4.55 22.96 5.26
CA GLU A 248 4.54 23.35 6.65
C GLU A 248 3.33 22.76 7.39
N ASN A 249 3.43 22.71 8.72
CA ASN A 249 2.37 22.25 9.62
C ASN A 249 1.99 20.77 9.46
N LEU A 250 2.90 19.96 8.92
CA LEU A 250 2.76 18.52 8.78
C LEU A 250 3.82 17.78 9.59
N GLU A 251 3.44 16.63 10.14
CA GLU A 251 4.35 15.68 10.77
C GLU A 251 4.57 14.49 9.85
N LEU A 252 5.83 14.24 9.49
CA LEU A 252 6.20 13.09 8.66
C LEU A 252 6.05 11.81 9.48
N VAL A 253 5.13 10.97 9.06
CA VAL A 253 4.85 9.66 9.68
C VAL A 253 5.71 8.57 9.05
N ASN A 254 5.88 8.59 7.72
CA ASN A 254 6.66 7.60 6.99
C ASN A 254 7.08 8.11 5.61
N GLN A 255 8.08 7.47 5.02
CA GLN A 255 8.52 7.70 3.65
C GLN A 255 8.66 6.35 2.93
N LYS A 256 8.11 6.25 1.72
CA LYS A 256 8.28 5.08 0.86
C LYS A 256 8.75 5.50 -0.52
N THR A 257 9.80 4.84 -1.02
CA THR A 257 10.25 5.00 -2.40
C THR A 257 9.74 3.83 -3.24
N LEU A 258 8.90 4.11 -4.23
CA LEU A 258 8.33 3.14 -5.16
C LEU A 258 8.69 3.53 -6.59
N LYS A 259 9.52 2.73 -7.25
CA LYS A 259 9.88 2.90 -8.67
C LYS A 259 10.42 4.32 -8.99
N GLY A 260 11.26 4.87 -8.12
CA GLY A 260 11.83 6.22 -8.26
C GLY A 260 10.92 7.36 -7.81
N LEU A 261 9.70 7.06 -7.36
CA LEU A 261 8.78 8.02 -6.73
C LEU A 261 8.93 7.97 -5.23
N THR A 262 9.17 9.10 -4.59
CA THR A 262 9.13 9.20 -3.13
C THR A 262 7.74 9.64 -2.69
N GLN A 263 7.14 8.87 -1.79
CA GLN A 263 5.85 9.14 -1.17
C GLN A 263 6.08 9.42 0.32
N TYR A 264 5.64 10.58 0.75
CA TYR A 264 5.67 11.02 2.14
C TYR A 264 4.29 10.85 2.75
N TYR A 265 4.22 10.10 3.84
CA TYR A 265 2.99 9.89 4.59
C TYR A 265 2.98 10.90 5.72
N TYR A 266 2.01 11.81 5.69
CA TYR A 266 1.88 12.90 6.63
C TYR A 266 0.66 12.75 7.53
N THR A 267 0.76 13.37 8.70
CA THR A 267 -0.37 13.80 9.51
C THR A 267 -0.25 15.29 9.79
N PHE A 268 -1.32 15.96 10.22
CA PHE A 268 -1.26 17.39 10.53
C PHE A 268 -0.61 17.60 11.91
N ALA A 269 0.32 18.55 11.99
CA ALA A 269 0.94 18.95 13.24
C ALA A 269 -0.02 19.80 14.08
N TYR A 270 0.08 19.75 15.41
CA TYR A 270 -0.63 20.68 16.29
C TYR A 270 0.06 22.06 16.32
N PRO A 271 -0.69 23.17 16.44
CA PRO A 271 -0.09 24.49 16.60
C PRO A 271 0.77 24.57 17.87
N PRO A 272 1.85 25.37 17.88
CA PRO A 272 2.69 25.50 19.07
C PRO A 272 1.86 26.03 20.25
N GLY A 273 1.94 25.33 21.39
CA GLY A 273 1.18 25.68 22.61
C GLY A 273 -0.22 25.08 22.70
N MET A 274 -0.65 24.26 21.74
CA MET A 274 -1.88 23.47 21.83
C MET A 274 -1.56 22.00 22.11
N ASP A 275 -2.16 21.45 23.15
CA ASP A 275 -2.03 20.03 23.46
C ASP A 275 -2.79 19.15 22.45
N PRO A 276 -2.25 17.98 22.07
CA PRO A 276 -2.93 17.00 21.25
C PRO A 276 -4.33 16.64 21.76
N ILE A 277 -5.31 16.64 20.86
CA ILE A 277 -6.68 16.19 21.21
C ILE A 277 -6.63 14.67 21.46
N PRO A 278 -7.14 14.19 22.61
CA PRO A 278 -7.08 12.78 22.95
C PRO A 278 -7.87 11.94 21.96
N ILE A 279 -7.29 10.80 21.60
CA ILE A 279 -7.87 9.89 20.61
C ILE A 279 -8.81 8.94 21.34
N PRO A 280 -10.10 8.90 20.97
CA PRO A 280 -11.05 7.96 21.55
C PRO A 280 -10.53 6.51 21.48
N GLU A 281 -10.77 5.71 22.52
CA GLU A 281 -10.25 4.34 22.64
C GLU A 281 -10.62 3.46 21.43
N ASN A 282 -11.84 3.63 20.91
CA ASN A 282 -12.32 2.96 19.70
C ASN A 282 -11.56 3.33 18.40
N LEU A 283 -10.74 4.39 18.42
CA LEU A 283 -9.95 4.88 17.29
C LEU A 283 -8.43 4.80 17.50
N GLN A 284 -7.95 4.32 18.65
CA GLN A 284 -6.51 4.19 18.92
C GLN A 284 -5.78 3.28 17.92
N GLN A 285 -6.48 2.34 17.29
CA GLN A 285 -5.94 1.51 16.22
C GLN A 285 -5.59 2.32 14.95
N LEU A 286 -6.27 3.45 14.71
CA LEU A 286 -6.05 4.31 13.53
C LEU A 286 -4.94 5.33 13.74
N SER A 287 -4.62 5.67 14.99
CA SER A 287 -3.64 6.72 15.33
C SER A 287 -2.20 6.25 15.36
N SER A 288 -1.95 4.96 15.57
CA SER A 288 -0.61 4.37 15.60
C SER A 288 0.21 4.85 14.39
N PRO A 289 1.36 5.52 14.56
CA PRO A 289 2.16 5.99 13.44
C PRO A 289 2.35 4.84 12.45
N ILE A 290 2.38 5.15 11.16
CA ILE A 290 2.94 4.25 10.15
C ILE A 290 4.46 4.19 10.42
N SER A 291 4.88 3.84 11.63
CA SER A 291 6.25 3.61 11.99
C SER A 291 6.82 2.63 10.98
N THR A 292 7.83 3.12 10.29
CA THR A 292 9.05 2.38 9.97
C THR A 292 9.13 1.09 10.78
N LYS A 293 8.93 -0.05 10.09
CA LYS A 293 8.92 -1.40 10.64
C LYS A 293 7.83 -1.73 11.67
N LYS A 294 6.55 -1.52 11.34
CA LYS A 294 5.55 -2.54 11.71
C LYS A 294 5.32 -3.44 10.51
N LYS A 295 5.70 -4.71 10.70
CA LYS A 295 5.47 -5.82 9.79
C LYS A 295 4.08 -5.63 9.19
N LYS A 296 4.07 -5.53 7.86
CA LYS A 296 3.07 -6.11 6.99
C LYS A 296 2.14 -7.01 7.82
N HIS A 297 0.83 -6.80 7.78
CA HIS A 297 -0.05 -7.97 7.71
C HIS A 297 0.29 -8.68 6.39
N GLU A 298 1.50 -9.24 6.33
CA GLU A 298 1.73 -10.55 5.77
C GLU A 298 0.68 -11.42 6.45
N LYS A 299 0.04 -12.26 5.65
CA LYS A 299 -0.71 -13.39 6.18
C LYS A 299 0.08 -13.92 7.38
N ALA A 300 -0.58 -14.07 8.53
CA ALA A 300 0.05 -14.59 9.74
C ALA A 300 1.01 -15.71 9.32
N GLU A 301 2.31 -15.57 9.63
CA GLU A 301 3.31 -16.53 9.18
C GLU A 301 2.86 -17.90 9.68
N GLN A 302 2.77 -18.88 8.77
CA GLN A 302 2.23 -20.21 9.09
C GLN A 302 3.34 -21.26 9.23
N ASN A 303 4.55 -20.92 8.80
CA ASN A 303 5.68 -21.85 8.70
C ASN A 303 6.58 -21.72 9.93
N PHE A 304 6.02 -22.09 11.09
CA PHE A 304 6.76 -22.20 12.34
C PHE A 304 7.19 -23.64 12.60
N ILE A 305 8.49 -23.83 12.80
CA ILE A 305 9.07 -25.08 13.25
C ILE A 305 9.49 -24.90 14.71
N VAL A 306 8.95 -25.73 15.60
CA VAL A 306 9.39 -25.75 16.99
C VAL A 306 10.35 -26.92 17.18
N LEU A 307 11.52 -26.64 17.75
CA LEU A 307 12.44 -27.68 18.16
C LEU A 307 11.92 -28.26 19.49
N THR A 308 11.54 -29.53 19.44
CA THR A 308 11.07 -30.31 20.60
C THR A 308 12.11 -31.37 20.94
N ASP A 309 12.02 -31.97 22.13
CA ASP A 309 12.94 -33.03 22.57
C ASP A 309 14.42 -32.56 22.52
N ILE A 310 14.65 -31.29 22.91
CA ILE A 310 15.96 -30.63 22.84
C ILE A 310 16.88 -31.21 23.91
N LYS A 311 18.11 -31.59 23.53
CA LYS A 311 19.23 -31.75 24.47
C LYS A 311 20.19 -30.58 24.29
N ALA A 312 20.22 -29.70 25.28
CA ALA A 312 21.08 -28.51 25.26
C ALA A 312 21.95 -28.44 26.52
N LYS A 313 23.20 -28.01 26.35
CA LYS A 313 24.13 -27.72 27.45
C LYS A 313 24.74 -26.35 27.23
N GLU A 314 24.61 -25.46 28.21
CA GLU A 314 25.21 -24.13 28.20
C GLU A 314 24.88 -23.33 26.91
N GLY A 315 23.62 -23.39 26.45
CA GLY A 315 23.18 -22.71 25.23
C GLY A 315 23.59 -23.37 23.90
N VAL A 316 24.21 -24.54 23.92
CA VAL A 316 24.55 -25.33 22.72
C VAL A 316 23.58 -26.50 22.59
N ILE A 317 22.89 -26.61 21.44
CA ILE A 317 21.92 -27.64 21.13
C ILE A 317 22.61 -28.80 20.41
N GLU A 318 22.64 -29.97 21.05
CA GLU A 318 23.26 -31.20 20.53
C GLU A 318 22.25 -32.04 19.73
N GLU A 319 21.02 -32.19 20.23
CA GLU A 319 19.95 -32.97 19.61
C GLU A 319 18.61 -32.23 19.67
N PHE A 320 17.77 -32.39 18.66
CA PHE A 320 16.41 -31.86 18.62
C PHE A 320 15.53 -32.59 17.60
N THR A 321 14.21 -32.53 17.79
CA THR A 321 13.21 -32.97 16.82
C THR A 321 12.42 -31.77 16.29
N PRO A 322 12.57 -31.38 15.00
CA PRO A 322 11.83 -30.28 14.43
C PRO A 322 10.37 -30.68 14.16
N ARG A 323 9.41 -29.91 14.67
CA ARG A 323 7.97 -30.11 14.41
C ARG A 323 7.35 -28.88 13.77
N LEU A 324 6.69 -29.06 12.62
CA LEU A 324 5.89 -28.01 12.01
C LEU A 324 4.62 -27.80 12.86
N ARG A 325 4.43 -26.58 13.37
CA ARG A 325 3.33 -26.20 14.25
C ARG A 325 2.36 -25.25 13.53
N LYS A 326 1.83 -25.71 12.39
CA LYS A 326 0.95 -24.91 11.52
C LYS A 326 -0.41 -24.65 12.17
N GLU A 327 -0.93 -25.59 12.97
CA GLU A 327 -2.25 -25.48 13.60
C GLU A 327 -2.29 -24.41 14.69
N ILE A 328 -1.15 -24.17 15.36
CA ILE A 328 -1.00 -23.19 16.44
C ILE A 328 -0.26 -21.92 15.99
N SER A 329 -0.14 -21.69 14.68
CA SER A 329 0.60 -20.54 14.14
C SER A 329 0.09 -19.20 14.66
N ASN A 330 -1.21 -19.09 14.97
CA ASN A 330 -1.79 -17.88 15.54
C ASN A 330 -1.30 -17.64 16.98
N GLN A 331 -1.23 -18.69 17.81
CA GLN A 331 -0.71 -18.62 19.17
C GLN A 331 0.78 -18.25 19.18
N ILE A 332 1.55 -18.83 18.26
CA ILE A 332 2.97 -18.50 18.09
C ILE A 332 3.14 -17.03 17.69
N ASN A 333 2.34 -16.53 16.74
CA ASN A 333 2.38 -15.11 16.36
C ASN A 333 2.02 -14.18 17.53
N GLU A 334 1.06 -14.57 18.38
CA GLU A 334 0.68 -13.82 19.58
C GLU A 334 1.85 -13.79 20.58
N MET A 335 2.47 -14.93 20.88
CA MET A 335 3.68 -15.02 21.72
C MET A 335 4.81 -14.14 21.18
N LEU A 336 5.09 -14.18 19.86
CA LEU A 336 6.13 -13.36 19.24
C LEU A 336 5.82 -11.86 19.36
N ASN A 337 4.55 -11.46 19.34
CA ASN A 337 4.16 -10.05 19.51
C ASN A 337 4.32 -9.55 20.94
N GLU A 338 4.28 -10.44 21.93
CA GLU A 338 4.48 -10.16 23.35
C GLU A 338 5.95 -10.33 23.80
N SER A 339 6.86 -10.57 22.86
CA SER A 339 8.27 -10.82 23.16
C SER A 339 9.16 -9.66 22.73
N ASP A 340 10.18 -9.38 23.55
CA ASP A 340 11.26 -8.46 23.22
C ASP A 340 12.37 -9.21 22.46
N PHE A 341 12.95 -8.57 21.44
CA PHE A 341 13.94 -9.18 20.55
C PHE A 341 15.32 -8.55 20.75
N ALA A 342 16.30 -9.37 21.09
CA ALA A 342 17.71 -9.00 21.09
C ALA A 342 18.47 -9.83 20.05
N SER A 343 19.40 -9.19 19.32
CA SER A 343 20.33 -9.96 18.48
C SER A 343 21.15 -10.90 19.36
N ALA A 344 21.22 -12.17 18.99
CA ALA A 344 22.05 -13.11 19.73
C ALA A 344 23.54 -12.69 19.61
N PRO A 345 24.29 -12.60 20.72
CA PRO A 345 25.74 -12.32 20.68
C PRO A 345 26.57 -13.51 20.15
N ILE A 346 25.90 -14.64 19.87
CA ILE A 346 26.50 -15.92 19.52
C ILE A 346 26.04 -16.30 18.11
N ASP A 347 27.00 -16.60 17.23
CA ASP A 347 26.73 -17.09 15.88
C ASP A 347 25.94 -18.40 15.90
N PHE A 348 25.01 -18.56 14.94
CA PHE A 348 24.20 -19.79 14.80
C PHE A 348 25.03 -21.07 14.81
N ALA A 349 26.21 -21.07 14.16
CA ALA A 349 27.12 -22.21 14.09
C ALA A 349 27.69 -22.62 15.46
N LYS A 350 27.62 -21.76 16.49
CA LYS A 350 27.99 -22.10 17.87
C LYS A 350 26.80 -22.63 18.67
N ILE A 351 25.57 -22.24 18.30
CA ILE A 351 24.33 -22.70 18.94
C ILE A 351 23.95 -24.09 18.44
N ILE A 352 24.10 -24.37 17.14
CA ILE A 352 23.87 -25.70 16.55
C ILE A 352 25.08 -26.09 15.66
N PRO A 353 26.19 -26.57 16.24
CA PRO A 353 27.40 -26.89 15.48
C PRO A 353 27.25 -28.00 14.45
N ALA A 354 26.29 -28.90 14.64
CA ALA A 354 26.01 -30.02 13.75
C ALA A 354 25.09 -29.67 12.56
N TYR A 355 24.61 -28.41 12.47
CA TYR A 355 23.69 -27.98 11.42
C TYR A 355 24.32 -28.08 10.03
N GLY A 356 23.62 -28.70 9.08
CA GLY A 356 24.10 -28.92 7.71
C GLY A 356 25.02 -30.14 7.55
N LYS A 357 25.41 -30.81 8.65
CA LYS A 357 26.19 -32.06 8.62
C LYS A 357 25.32 -33.24 8.99
N ASP A 358 24.81 -33.24 10.23
CA ASP A 358 24.09 -34.38 10.82
C ASP A 358 22.63 -34.03 11.13
N VAL A 359 22.31 -32.74 11.28
CA VAL A 359 20.96 -32.24 11.54
C VAL A 359 20.58 -31.13 10.57
N ASN A 360 19.37 -31.21 10.01
CA ASN A 360 18.83 -30.25 9.06
C ASN A 360 17.40 -29.88 9.44
N ILE A 361 17.05 -28.62 9.24
CA ILE A 361 15.67 -28.15 9.37
C ILE A 361 15.13 -27.99 7.95
N TYR A 362 14.01 -28.64 7.67
CA TYR A 362 13.40 -28.64 6.34
C TYR A 362 12.18 -27.74 6.31
N CYS A 363 12.01 -26.99 5.23
CA CYS A 363 10.78 -26.25 4.95
C CYS A 363 9.67 -27.22 4.48
N GLU A 364 8.40 -26.77 4.45
CA GLU A 364 7.27 -27.53 3.90
C GLU A 364 7.50 -27.96 2.43
N CYS A 365 8.36 -27.21 1.71
CA CYS A 365 8.83 -27.52 0.36
C CYS A 365 9.79 -28.74 0.28
N GLY A 366 10.32 -29.22 1.41
CA GLY A 366 11.33 -30.29 1.48
C GLY A 366 12.79 -29.82 1.35
N GLU A 367 13.03 -28.53 1.14
CA GLU A 367 14.39 -27.96 1.08
C GLU A 367 14.95 -27.66 2.47
N VAL A 368 16.26 -27.74 2.61
CA VAL A 368 16.97 -27.36 3.85
C VAL A 368 16.91 -25.84 4.03
N ALA A 369 16.43 -25.39 5.18
CA ALA A 369 16.31 -23.97 5.52
C ALA A 369 17.68 -23.36 5.84
N GLU A 370 18.14 -22.40 5.07
CA GLU A 370 19.41 -21.70 5.38
C GLU A 370 19.16 -20.63 6.46
N ILE A 371 19.67 -20.82 7.68
CA ILE A 371 19.49 -19.86 8.79
C ILE A 371 20.43 -18.66 8.61
N ILE A 372 19.86 -17.46 8.53
CA ILE A 372 20.60 -16.22 8.27
C ILE A 372 20.62 -15.26 9.46
N ASN A 373 19.73 -15.46 10.44
CA ASN A 373 19.57 -14.57 11.58
C ASN A 373 19.18 -15.35 12.83
N VAL A 374 19.74 -14.94 13.97
CA VAL A 374 19.43 -15.52 15.29
C VAL A 374 19.11 -14.41 16.26
N GLN A 375 17.99 -14.56 16.94
CA GLN A 375 17.51 -13.64 17.95
C GLN A 375 17.24 -14.39 19.25
N ILE A 376 17.58 -13.74 20.36
CA ILE A 376 17.12 -14.13 21.69
C ILE A 376 15.84 -13.34 21.94
N CYS A 377 14.75 -14.06 22.12
CA CYS A 377 13.45 -13.49 22.42
C CYS A 377 13.18 -13.63 23.91
N THR A 378 12.72 -12.55 24.55
CA THR A 378 12.29 -12.56 25.94
C THR A 378 10.79 -12.29 26.00
N TRP A 379 10.00 -13.32 26.28
CA TRP A 379 8.54 -13.18 26.44
C TRP A 379 8.21 -12.63 27.83
N LYS A 380 7.46 -11.54 27.88
CA LYS A 380 7.02 -10.84 29.11
C LYS A 380 8.13 -10.57 30.14
N ASN A 381 9.38 -10.41 29.71
CA ASN A 381 10.57 -10.31 30.59
C ASN A 381 10.82 -11.52 31.51
N GLU A 382 10.17 -12.66 31.26
CA GLU A 382 10.18 -13.83 32.15
C GLU A 382 10.80 -15.08 31.51
N PHE A 383 10.64 -15.25 30.19
CA PHE A 383 11.03 -16.49 29.52
C PHE A 383 11.85 -16.23 28.24
N GLN A 384 13.01 -16.88 28.12
CA GLN A 384 13.93 -16.70 27.00
C GLN A 384 13.99 -17.91 26.08
N TYR A 385 13.84 -17.66 24.78
CA TYR A 385 13.92 -18.67 23.73
C TYR A 385 14.68 -18.11 22.51
N TYR A 386 15.21 -19.01 21.68
CA TYR A 386 15.82 -18.65 20.41
C TYR A 386 14.77 -18.59 19.30
N LEU A 387 14.86 -17.54 18.49
CA LEU A 387 14.20 -17.44 17.19
C LEU A 387 15.26 -17.44 16.09
N PHE A 388 15.23 -18.47 15.26
CA PHE A 388 16.05 -18.55 14.05
C PHE A 388 15.21 -18.19 12.83
N GLU A 389 15.72 -17.29 11.99
CA GLU A 389 15.07 -16.92 10.74
C GLU A 389 15.86 -17.45 9.55
N SER A 390 15.19 -18.12 8.62
CA SER A 390 15.81 -18.60 7.39
C SER A 390 15.81 -17.56 6.26
N ALA A 391 16.71 -17.74 5.30
CA ALA A 391 16.52 -17.23 3.94
C ALA A 391 15.23 -17.80 3.33
N ARG A 392 14.70 -17.15 2.29
CA ARG A 392 13.49 -17.65 1.61
C ARG A 392 13.80 -18.98 0.91
N CYS A 393 12.98 -20.03 1.12
CA CYS A 393 13.01 -21.27 0.32
C CYS A 393 12.66 -20.91 -1.14
N ASN A 394 13.00 -21.79 -2.10
CA ASN A 394 12.58 -21.68 -3.49
C ASN A 394 11.04 -21.65 -3.65
N CYS A 395 10.27 -22.15 -2.67
CA CYS A 395 8.81 -21.99 -2.64
C CYS A 395 8.34 -20.56 -2.35
N GLY A 396 9.25 -19.65 -1.96
CA GLY A 396 9.00 -18.25 -1.67
C GLY A 396 8.74 -17.93 -0.19
N ASP A 397 8.57 -18.96 0.64
CA ASP A 397 8.29 -18.81 2.07
C ASP A 397 9.56 -18.70 2.91
N LYS A 398 9.44 -18.07 4.08
CA LYS A 398 10.46 -18.07 5.13
C LYS A 398 10.10 -19.09 6.20
N VAL A 399 11.09 -19.74 6.76
CA VAL A 399 10.94 -20.65 7.90
C VAL A 399 11.38 -19.91 9.16
N TYR A 400 10.54 -19.97 10.18
CA TYR A 400 10.85 -19.45 11.51
C TYR A 400 10.98 -20.64 12.46
N VAL A 401 12.11 -20.73 13.15
CA VAL A 401 12.41 -21.85 14.03
C VAL A 401 12.49 -21.35 15.46
N LEU A 402 11.75 -21.99 16.35
CA LEU A 402 11.71 -21.67 17.78
C LEU A 402 12.42 -22.77 18.56
N SER A 403 13.30 -22.40 19.48
CA SER A 403 14.00 -23.35 20.34
C SER A 403 14.11 -22.81 21.76
N LEU A 404 14.06 -23.72 22.74
CA LEU A 404 14.47 -23.39 24.10
C LEU A 404 15.97 -23.04 24.13
N THR A 405 16.34 -22.20 25.09
CA THR A 405 17.73 -21.78 25.36
C THR A 405 18.51 -22.87 26.08
N ASP A 406 17.85 -23.62 26.98
CA ASP A 406 18.41 -24.75 27.72
C ASP A 406 17.39 -25.89 27.88
N ASP A 407 17.86 -27.08 28.29
CA ASP A 407 17.10 -28.34 28.46
C ASP A 407 16.16 -28.36 29.70
N ILE A 408 15.59 -27.21 30.06
CA ILE A 408 14.73 -27.09 31.25
C ILE A 408 13.29 -26.88 30.79
N SER A 409 12.63 -27.97 30.38
CA SER A 409 11.20 -27.97 30.07
C SER A 409 10.32 -27.52 31.27
N SER A 410 10.84 -27.60 32.49
CA SER A 410 10.16 -27.13 33.71
C SER A 410 10.13 -25.60 33.87
N SER A 411 10.84 -24.83 33.04
CA SER A 411 10.82 -23.36 33.06
C SER A 411 9.84 -22.75 32.05
N VAL A 412 9.19 -23.57 31.22
CA VAL A 412 8.20 -23.09 30.25
C VAL A 412 6.93 -22.66 30.99
N PRO A 413 6.51 -21.38 30.85
CA PRO A 413 5.26 -20.89 31.43
C PRO A 413 4.07 -21.74 31.00
N GLU A 414 3.06 -21.90 31.86
CA GLU A 414 1.87 -22.72 31.55
C GLU A 414 1.18 -22.27 30.24
N GLU A 415 1.18 -20.97 29.97
CA GLU A 415 0.64 -20.36 28.74
C GLU A 415 1.39 -20.79 27.46
N LEU A 416 2.66 -21.18 27.56
CA LEU A 416 3.50 -21.53 26.41
C LEU A 416 3.75 -23.04 26.27
N ARG A 417 3.16 -23.85 27.17
CA ARG A 417 3.33 -25.31 27.13
C ARG A 417 2.81 -25.89 25.82
N ASP A 418 1.70 -25.42 25.30
CA ASP A 418 1.12 -25.92 24.04
C ASP A 418 2.03 -25.65 22.82
N ILE A 419 2.93 -24.66 22.92
CA ILE A 419 3.88 -24.30 21.87
C ILE A 419 5.14 -25.17 21.95
N PHE A 420 5.77 -25.24 23.13
CA PHE A 420 7.08 -25.86 23.32
C PHE A 420 7.05 -27.31 23.85
N SER A 421 5.91 -27.77 24.37
CA SER A 421 5.74 -29.17 24.83
C SER A 421 5.30 -30.06 23.68
N SER A 422 5.64 -31.34 23.77
CA SER A 422 5.43 -32.36 22.74
C SER A 422 3.97 -32.63 22.45
#